data_AF-A0A357JEW8-F1
#
_entry.id   AF-A0A357JEW8-F1
#
_cell.length_a   1.000
_cell.length_b   1.000
_cell.length_c   1.000
_cell.angle_alpha   90.00
_cell.angle_beta   90.00
_cell.angle_gamma   90.00
#
_symmetry.space_group_name_H-M   'P 1'
#
loop_
_entity.id
_entity.type
_entity.pdbx_description
1 polymer ?
#
loop_
_entity_poly.entity_id
_entity_poly.type
_entity_poly.pdbx_seq_one_letter_code
_entity_poly.pdbx_strand_id
1 'polypeptide(L)' 'EDMLDQAFFVEDNSRLGCQIYLKNEMDGLTLELAPDSGVSE' A
#
# COMPACT_ATOMS: atom_id res chain seq x y z
N GLU A 1 -0.07 16.24 7.70
CA GLU A 1 -0.63 15.56 6.53
C GLU A 1 0.04 14.21 6.44
N ASP A 2 -0.72 13.14 6.54
CA ASP A 2 -0.17 11.80 6.40
C ASP A 2 0.15 11.56 4.92
N MET A 3 1.32 11.00 4.62
CA MET A 3 1.75 10.75 3.24
C MET A 3 0.77 9.83 2.48
N LEU A 4 -0.05 9.07 3.21
CA LEU A 4 -1.13 8.27 2.66
C LEU A 4 -2.23 9.16 2.07
N ASP A 5 -2.62 10.24 2.74
CA ASP A 5 -3.70 11.15 2.29
C ASP A 5 -3.38 11.86 0.97
N GLN A 6 -2.10 11.88 0.59
CA GLN A 6 -1.60 12.47 -0.65
C GLN A 6 -1.58 11.48 -1.83
N ALA A 7 -1.88 10.19 -1.60
CA ALA A 7 -1.92 9.18 -2.66
C ALA A 7 -3.28 9.18 -3.38
N PHE A 8 -3.25 8.93 -4.70
CA PHE A 8 -4.42 9.07 -5.58
C PHE A 8 -5.40 7.89 -5.52
N PHE A 9 -4.94 6.72 -5.08
CA PHE A 9 -5.69 5.45 -5.14
C PHE A 9 -5.80 4.79 -3.75
N VAL A 10 -6.07 5.60 -2.72
CA VAL A 10 -6.19 5.12 -1.34
C VAL A 10 -7.57 4.54 -1.13
N GLU A 11 -7.60 3.26 -0.78
CA GLU A 11 -8.77 2.56 -0.27
C GLU A 11 -8.69 2.40 1.26
N ASP A 12 -9.78 2.01 1.91
CA ASP A 12 -9.84 1.86 3.39
C ASP A 12 -8.78 0.89 3.95
N ASN A 13 -8.38 -0.11 3.15
CA ASN A 13 -7.34 -1.09 3.46
C ASN A 13 -5.93 -0.68 3.01
N SER A 14 -5.77 0.45 2.32
CA SER A 14 -4.48 0.91 1.83
C SER A 14 -3.57 1.35 2.97
N ARG A 15 -2.30 0.96 2.92
CA ARG A 15 -1.27 1.29 3.92
C ARG A 15 0.04 1.57 3.21
N LEU A 16 0.89 2.38 3.83
CA LEU A 16 2.25 2.57 3.34
C LEU A 16 3.04 1.28 3.57
N GLY A 17 3.66 0.74 2.53
CA GLY A 17 4.41 -0.52 2.63
C GLY A 17 5.51 -0.50 3.69
N CYS A 18 6.12 0.66 3.95
CA CYS A 18 7.15 0.83 5.00
C CYS A 18 6.62 0.66 6.43
N GLN A 19 5.29 0.70 6.64
CA GLN A 19 4.67 0.49 7.94
C GLN A 19 4.33 -0.99 8.21
N ILE A 20 4.39 -1.85 7.18
CA ILE A 20 4.02 -3.26 7.28
C ILE A 20 5.25 -4.08 7.65
N TYR A 21 5.40 -4.39 8.94
CA TYR A 21 6.42 -5.33 9.42
C TYR A 21 5.92 -6.76 9.27
N LEU A 22 6.64 -7.58 8.53
CA LEU A 22 6.31 -8.99 8.35
C LEU A 22 6.43 -9.74 9.67
N LYS A 23 5.40 -10.53 9.97
CA LYS A 23 5.32 -11.39 11.15
C LYS A 23 4.78 -12.76 10.75
N ASN A 24 5.09 -13.79 11.54
CA ASN A 24 4.63 -15.16 11.26
C ASN A 24 3.10 -15.30 11.23
N GLU A 25 2.36 -14.41 11.91
CA GLU A 25 0.89 -14.35 11.85
C GLU A 25 0.34 -13.88 10.49
N MET A 26 1.20 -13.36 9.62
CA MET A 26 0.87 -12.89 8.27
C MET A 26 1.19 -13.92 7.18
N ASP A 27 1.42 -15.20 7.55
CA ASP A 27 1.60 -16.27 6.58
C ASP A 27 0.32 -16.42 5.73
N GLY A 28 0.45 -16.31 4.41
CA GLY A 28 -0.67 -16.26 3.48
C GLY A 28 -1.28 -14.86 3.23
N LEU A 29 -0.67 -13.78 3.75
CA LEU A 29 -1.10 -12.41 3.45
C LEU A 29 -1.02 -12.13 1.93
N THR A 30 -2.13 -11.66 1.36
CA THR A 30 -2.21 -11.21 -0.05
C THR A 30 -2.33 -9.69 -0.08
N LEU A 31 -1.55 -9.05 -0.94
CA LEU A 31 -1.51 -7.61 -1.11
C LEU A 31 -1.64 -7.28 -2.59
N GLU A 32 -2.29 -6.16 -2.90
CA GLU A 32 -2.35 -5.58 -4.23
C GLU A 32 -1.62 -4.24 -4.22
N LEU A 33 -0.81 -4.00 -5.25
CA LEU A 33 -0.16 -2.71 -5.41
C LEU A 33 -1.15 -1.77 -6.08
N ALA A 34 -1.32 -0.59 -5.47
CA ALA A 34 -2.07 0.49 -6.11
C ALA A 34 -1.51 0.74 -7.52
N PRO A 35 -2.36 1.09 -8.50
CA PRO A 35 -1.90 1.39 -9.84
C PRO A 35 -0.89 2.54 -9.80
N ASP A 36 0.19 2.40 -10.57
CA ASP A 36 1.24 3.40 -10.61
C ASP A 36 0.66 4.73 -11.11
N SER A 37 0.89 5.82 -10.37
CA SER A 37 0.49 7.17 -10.78
C SER A 37 1.36 7.72 -11.93
N GLY A 38 2.42 7.01 -12.30
CA GLY A 38 3.31 7.26 -13.42
C GLY A 38 2.91 6.43 -14.64
N VAL A 39 2.58 7.15 -15.71
CA VAL A 39 2.65 6.70 -17.10
C VAL A 39 3.77 5.68 -17.31
N SER A 40 3.42 4.51 -17.86
CA SER A 40 4.36 3.70 -18.61
C SER A 40 4.79 4.49 -19.85
N GLU A 41 5.86 5.26 -19.72
CA GLU A 41 6.80 5.58 -20.80
C GLU A 41 8.21 5.15 -20.38
#